data_AF-A0A074RSD7-F1
#
_entry.id   AF-A0A074RSD7-F1
#
_cell.length_a   1.000
_cell.length_b   1.000
_cell.length_c   1.000
_cell.angle_alpha   90.00
_cell.angle_beta   90.00
_cell.angle_gamma   90.00
#
_symmetry.space_group_name_H-M   'P 1'
#
loop_
_entity.id
_entity.type
_entity.pdbx_description
1 polymer ?
#
loop_
_entity_poly.entity_id
_entity_poly.type
_entity_poly.pdbx_seq_one_letter_code
_entity_poly.pdbx_strand_id
1 'polypeptide(L)'
;MSTSSRIKTRDSPKPRGETDNATEQKEKDSNPAGIQALRAEFEQLFKAKAWRGVNNLPKERGNRRALVVAINYGERRPPHRLHGTFVDALRIIRMLEGFEYKPGDICVLADIAIPSCTADCESDSSEGDDSESRLPKRVNILRGLKWLASGGGPGKYRFLFFSGHGHFQPSQLSSTSNQCIMPEDVKFQRLQSCNDCVCSENVWRASDQPGEPMLVPEPLSVLWDHNINQRLCTSLDSGTKFTAVFDVRFSIFVNAKLEWEISVSAAIVEAC
;
A
#
# COMPACT_ATOMS: atom_id res chain seq x y z
N MET A 1 46.17 1.64 54.59
CA MET A 1 46.03 0.36 53.86
C MET A 1 45.08 0.59 52.70
N SER A 2 45.63 0.77 51.49
CA SER A 2 44.87 1.10 50.28
C SER A 2 45.03 -0.05 49.28
N THR A 3 43.94 -0.76 49.00
CA THR A 3 43.92 -1.90 48.09
C THR A 3 43.66 -1.41 46.67
N SER A 4 44.73 -1.37 45.87
CA SER A 4 44.70 -1.07 44.44
C SER A 4 44.18 -2.28 43.65
N SER A 5 43.00 -2.16 43.05
CA SER A 5 42.38 -3.17 42.20
C SER A 5 42.85 -3.02 40.74
N ARG A 6 43.51 -4.07 40.25
CA ARG A 6 44.08 -4.18 38.90
C ARG A 6 42.97 -4.48 37.88
N ILE A 7 42.63 -3.50 37.04
CA ILE A 7 41.71 -3.68 35.90
C ILE A 7 42.41 -4.55 34.85
N LYS A 8 41.86 -5.74 34.58
CA LYS A 8 42.28 -6.61 33.46
C LYS A 8 41.70 -6.07 32.15
N THR A 9 42.57 -5.63 31.26
CA THR A 9 42.27 -5.36 29.84
C THR A 9 41.77 -6.64 29.17
N ARG A 10 40.57 -6.58 28.59
CA ARG A 10 40.00 -7.64 27.75
C ARG A 10 40.66 -7.61 26.37
N ASP A 11 41.09 -8.78 25.90
CA ASP A 11 41.65 -9.00 24.58
C ASP A 11 40.64 -8.68 23.47
N SER A 12 41.10 -7.93 22.47
CA SER A 12 40.35 -7.58 21.27
C SER A 12 40.00 -8.83 20.45
N PRO A 13 38.75 -8.98 19.99
CA PRO A 13 38.36 -10.11 19.14
C PRO A 13 39.02 -10.02 17.77
N LYS A 14 39.60 -11.16 17.34
CA LYS A 14 40.18 -11.43 16.02
C LYS A 14 39.20 -11.10 14.89
N PRO A 15 39.64 -10.50 13.77
CA PRO A 15 38.80 -10.30 12.60
C PRO A 15 38.37 -11.66 12.04
N ARG A 16 37.05 -11.85 11.92
CA ARG A 16 36.45 -13.01 11.23
C ARG A 16 36.74 -12.88 9.74
N GLY A 17 37.22 -13.98 9.17
CA GLY A 17 37.61 -14.08 7.77
C GLY A 17 36.46 -13.77 6.81
N GLU A 18 36.86 -13.18 5.68
CA GLU A 18 36.09 -13.09 4.44
C GLU A 18 35.60 -14.49 4.05
N THR A 19 34.29 -14.69 4.12
CA THR A 19 33.62 -15.82 3.46
C THR A 19 33.07 -15.34 2.13
N ASP A 20 33.40 -16.09 1.09
CA ASP A 20 33.11 -15.89 -0.32
C ASP A 20 31.64 -15.52 -0.61
N ASN A 21 31.41 -14.23 -0.93
CA ASN A 21 30.18 -13.76 -1.55
C ASN A 21 30.24 -14.00 -3.07
N ALA A 22 29.94 -15.21 -3.51
CA ALA A 22 29.95 -15.58 -4.93
C ALA A 22 28.69 -16.36 -5.36
N THR A 23 27.50 -15.97 -4.90
CA THR A 23 26.24 -16.59 -5.40
C THR A 23 25.00 -15.66 -5.40
N GLU A 24 25.15 -14.35 -5.61
CA GLU A 24 24.00 -13.41 -5.61
C GLU A 24 23.69 -12.71 -6.95
N GLN A 25 24.25 -13.17 -8.08
CA GLN A 25 24.06 -12.50 -9.38
C GLN A 25 23.37 -13.35 -10.46
N LYS A 26 22.22 -13.97 -10.16
CA LYS A 26 21.44 -14.67 -11.20
C LYS A 26 19.93 -14.49 -11.16
N GLU A 27 19.46 -13.34 -10.70
CA GLU A 27 18.05 -12.92 -10.82
C GLU A 27 17.84 -11.78 -11.83
N LYS A 28 18.75 -11.63 -12.80
CA LYS A 28 18.77 -10.50 -13.76
C LYS A 28 18.09 -10.75 -15.11
N ASP A 29 17.35 -11.86 -15.25
CA ASP A 29 16.60 -12.19 -16.48
C ASP A 29 15.10 -12.25 -16.21
N SER A 30 14.56 -11.27 -15.49
CA SER A 30 13.12 -11.01 -15.57
C SER A 30 12.83 -10.53 -16.99
N ASN A 31 12.39 -11.47 -17.85
CA ASN A 31 12.07 -11.20 -19.25
C ASN A 31 11.13 -9.98 -19.33
N PRO A 32 11.61 -8.82 -19.84
CA PRO A 32 10.82 -7.59 -19.84
C PRO A 32 9.54 -7.73 -20.68
N ALA A 33 9.54 -8.63 -21.67
CA ALA A 33 8.35 -8.98 -22.43
C ALA A 33 7.26 -9.62 -21.54
N GLY A 34 7.66 -10.41 -20.53
CA GLY A 34 6.73 -11.02 -19.58
C GLY A 34 6.04 -10.00 -18.67
N ILE A 35 6.77 -9.00 -18.17
CA ILE A 35 6.21 -7.94 -17.33
C ILE A 35 5.22 -7.08 -18.13
N GLN A 36 5.57 -6.73 -19.37
CA GLN A 36 4.69 -5.97 -20.25
C GLN A 36 3.41 -6.74 -20.60
N ALA A 37 3.52 -8.05 -20.86
CA ALA A 37 2.36 -8.90 -21.11
C ALA A 37 1.40 -8.94 -19.91
N LEU A 38 1.93 -9.14 -18.69
CA LEU A 38 1.11 -9.13 -17.46
C LEU A 38 0.43 -7.77 -17.23
N ARG A 39 1.13 -6.67 -17.51
CA ARG A 39 0.54 -5.33 -17.42
C ARG A 39 -0.60 -5.16 -18.43
N ALA A 40 -0.39 -5.53 -19.69
CA ALA A 40 -1.40 -5.43 -20.73
C ALA A 40 -2.65 -6.26 -20.40
N GLU A 41 -2.44 -7.46 -19.84
CA GLU A 41 -3.52 -8.32 -19.37
C GLU A 41 -4.32 -7.66 -18.23
N PHE A 42 -3.65 -7.09 -17.22
CA PHE A 42 -4.34 -6.36 -16.15
C PHE A 42 -5.18 -5.21 -16.70
N GLU A 43 -4.61 -4.40 -17.59
CA GLU A 43 -5.31 -3.27 -18.22
C GLU A 43 -6.53 -3.75 -19.03
N GLN A 44 -6.42 -4.87 -19.75
CA GLN A 44 -7.53 -5.45 -20.50
C GLN A 44 -8.67 -5.90 -19.57
N LEU A 45 -8.36 -6.67 -18.52
CA LEU A 45 -9.36 -7.16 -17.56
C LEU A 45 -10.01 -6.02 -16.77
N PHE A 46 -9.22 -5.01 -16.41
CA PHE A 46 -9.72 -3.81 -15.70
C PHE A 46 -10.69 -3.01 -16.57
N LYS A 47 -10.33 -2.77 -17.84
CA LYS A 47 -11.20 -2.08 -18.82
C LYS A 47 -12.44 -2.90 -19.16
N ALA A 48 -12.33 -4.22 -19.20
CA ALA A 48 -13.45 -5.14 -19.36
C ALA A 48 -14.34 -5.24 -18.10
N LYS A 49 -14.01 -4.52 -17.03
CA LYS A 49 -14.77 -4.48 -15.76
C LYS A 49 -14.92 -5.86 -15.13
N ALA A 50 -13.92 -6.74 -15.28
CA ALA A 50 -13.91 -8.08 -14.69
C ALA A 50 -14.08 -8.05 -13.16
N TRP A 51 -13.58 -6.97 -12.52
CA TRP A 51 -13.70 -6.71 -11.09
C TRP A 51 -14.48 -5.43 -10.83
N ARG A 52 -14.94 -5.23 -9.60
CA ARG A 52 -15.84 -4.11 -9.24
C ARG A 52 -15.08 -2.84 -8.84
N GLY A 53 -15.68 -1.68 -9.15
CA GLY A 53 -15.36 -0.39 -8.52
C GLY A 53 -16.22 -0.14 -7.27
N VAL A 54 -15.96 0.95 -6.53
CA VAL A 54 -16.59 1.15 -5.22
C VAL A 54 -18.09 1.43 -5.25
N ASN A 55 -18.62 1.90 -6.39
CA ASN A 55 -20.06 2.18 -6.52
C ASN A 55 -20.89 0.93 -6.79
N ASN A 56 -20.25 -0.14 -7.29
CA ASN A 56 -20.90 -1.38 -7.72
C ASN A 56 -20.71 -2.54 -6.74
N LEU A 57 -20.39 -2.23 -5.49
CA LEU A 57 -20.09 -3.22 -4.46
C LEU A 57 -21.38 -3.89 -3.96
N PRO A 58 -21.40 -5.22 -3.82
CA PRO A 58 -22.57 -5.94 -3.35
C PRO A 58 -22.91 -5.54 -1.91
N LYS A 59 -24.20 -5.29 -1.67
CA LYS A 59 -24.72 -5.08 -0.31
C LYS A 59 -24.71 -6.38 0.50
N GLU A 60 -24.83 -7.52 -0.17
CA GLU A 60 -24.88 -8.84 0.44
C GLU A 60 -23.54 -9.24 1.09
N ARG A 61 -23.63 -9.93 2.23
CA ARG A 61 -22.50 -10.29 3.09
C ARG A 61 -21.83 -11.59 2.62
N GLY A 62 -21.13 -11.52 1.48
CA GLY A 62 -20.27 -12.60 1.00
C GLY A 62 -19.28 -13.09 2.06
N ASN A 63 -18.90 -14.37 1.99
CA ASN A 63 -17.94 -14.95 2.94
C ASN A 63 -16.54 -14.38 2.75
N ARG A 64 -16.16 -14.07 1.51
CA ARG A 64 -14.85 -13.57 1.12
C ARG A 64 -15.03 -12.19 0.49
N ARG A 65 -14.20 -11.22 0.84
CA ARG A 65 -14.13 -9.90 0.18
C ARG A 65 -12.71 -9.42 0.12
N ALA A 66 -12.30 -8.88 -1.02
CA ALA A 66 -10.96 -8.34 -1.20
C ALA A 66 -11.01 -6.89 -1.72
N LEU A 67 -10.14 -6.05 -1.18
CA LEU A 67 -9.83 -4.73 -1.73
C LEU A 67 -8.38 -4.76 -2.23
N VAL A 68 -8.20 -4.51 -3.52
CA VAL A 68 -6.90 -4.47 -4.19
C VAL A 68 -6.69 -3.04 -4.70
N VAL A 69 -5.65 -2.37 -4.21
CA VAL A 69 -5.31 -1.00 -4.58
C VAL A 69 -3.93 -0.99 -5.22
N ALA A 70 -3.83 -0.50 -6.45
CA ALA A 70 -2.59 -0.47 -7.21
C ALA A 70 -2.41 0.90 -7.86
N ILE A 71 -1.35 1.62 -7.49
CA ILE A 71 -1.16 3.02 -7.92
C ILE A 71 0.19 3.18 -8.59
N ASN A 72 0.21 3.59 -9.85
CA ASN A 72 1.43 3.87 -10.60
C ASN A 72 1.82 5.36 -10.63
N TYR A 73 0.92 6.25 -10.22
CA TYR A 73 1.09 7.72 -10.17
C TYR A 73 1.28 8.38 -11.55
N GLY A 74 0.98 7.66 -12.63
CA GLY A 74 1.08 8.15 -14.00
C GLY A 74 2.39 8.90 -14.32
N GLU A 75 2.31 9.96 -15.12
CA GLU A 75 3.42 10.88 -15.38
C GLU A 75 3.48 12.04 -14.37
N ARG A 76 2.63 12.02 -13.33
CA ARG A 76 2.61 13.07 -12.32
C ARG A 76 3.90 13.00 -11.51
N ARG A 77 4.41 14.16 -11.12
CA ARG A 77 5.50 14.30 -10.14
C ARG A 77 5.20 15.43 -9.19
N PRO A 78 5.55 15.28 -7.90
CA PRO A 78 5.72 14.01 -7.17
C PRO A 78 4.37 13.26 -6.97
N PRO A 79 4.38 11.99 -6.56
CA PRO A 79 5.57 11.13 -6.40
C PRO A 79 6.01 10.55 -7.76
N HIS A 80 7.17 9.91 -7.83
CA HIS A 80 7.65 9.31 -9.09
C HIS A 80 6.75 8.15 -9.55
N ARG A 81 6.67 7.98 -10.86
CA ARG A 81 5.97 6.84 -11.47
C ARG A 81 6.50 5.50 -10.95
N LEU A 82 5.59 4.58 -10.66
CA LEU A 82 5.89 3.16 -10.43
C LEU A 82 5.52 2.36 -11.68
N HIS A 83 6.21 1.23 -11.89
CA HIS A 83 6.00 0.38 -13.07
C HIS A 83 5.44 -1.00 -12.75
N GLY A 84 5.59 -1.48 -11.50
CA GLY A 84 5.27 -2.85 -11.08
C GLY A 84 3.88 -3.05 -10.49
N THR A 85 3.23 -2.00 -9.96
CA THR A 85 2.09 -2.18 -9.04
C THR A 85 0.90 -2.92 -9.66
N PHE A 86 0.66 -2.75 -10.96
CA PHE A 86 -0.39 -3.46 -11.69
C PHE A 86 -0.08 -4.95 -11.88
N VAL A 87 1.19 -5.29 -12.07
CA VAL A 87 1.64 -6.68 -12.17
C VAL A 87 1.48 -7.37 -10.81
N ASP A 88 1.82 -6.67 -9.73
CA ASP A 88 1.64 -7.19 -8.37
C ASP A 88 0.16 -7.40 -8.05
N ALA A 89 -0.69 -6.43 -8.40
CA ALA A 89 -2.14 -6.55 -8.27
C ALA A 89 -2.72 -7.74 -9.05
N LEU A 90 -2.31 -7.94 -10.31
CA LEU A 90 -2.77 -9.08 -11.10
C LEU A 90 -2.39 -10.42 -10.47
N ARG A 91 -1.15 -10.54 -9.97
CA ARG A 91 -0.68 -11.75 -9.28
C ARG A 91 -1.49 -12.03 -8.02
N ILE A 92 -1.76 -11.00 -7.23
CA ILE A 92 -2.58 -11.11 -6.02
C ILE A 92 -4.01 -11.51 -6.36
N ILE A 93 -4.63 -10.91 -7.38
CA ILE A 93 -5.99 -11.27 -7.80
C ILE A 93 -6.06 -12.75 -8.21
N ARG A 94 -5.13 -13.22 -9.04
CA ARG A 94 -5.07 -14.64 -9.45
C ARG A 94 -4.87 -15.58 -8.25
N MET A 95 -4.03 -15.19 -7.30
CA MET A 95 -3.86 -15.92 -6.05
C MET A 95 -5.19 -16.00 -5.28
N LEU A 96 -5.90 -14.88 -5.14
CA LEU A 96 -7.20 -14.81 -4.46
C LEU A 96 -8.27 -15.67 -5.14
N GLU A 97 -8.30 -15.70 -6.47
CA GLU A 97 -9.19 -16.60 -7.22
C GLU A 97 -8.92 -18.08 -6.90
N GLY A 98 -7.65 -18.46 -6.71
CA GLY A 98 -7.27 -19.78 -6.19
C GLY A 98 -7.74 -20.06 -4.76
N PHE A 99 -7.98 -19.01 -3.97
CA PHE A 99 -8.61 -19.06 -2.65
C PHE A 99 -10.13 -18.81 -2.68
N GLU A 100 -10.78 -19.07 -3.82
CA GLU A 100 -12.23 -19.00 -4.02
C GLU A 100 -12.84 -17.59 -3.89
N TYR A 101 -12.04 -16.53 -3.98
CA TYR A 101 -12.59 -15.19 -4.14
C TYR A 101 -13.17 -15.06 -5.56
N LYS A 102 -14.49 -14.85 -5.65
CA LYS A 102 -15.13 -14.62 -6.94
C LYS A 102 -14.79 -13.23 -7.45
N PRO A 103 -14.74 -12.98 -8.77
CA PRO A 103 -14.48 -11.63 -9.31
C PRO A 103 -15.44 -10.56 -8.75
N GLY A 104 -16.70 -10.94 -8.49
CA GLY A 104 -17.70 -10.07 -7.88
C GLY A 104 -17.47 -9.75 -6.40
N ASP A 105 -16.57 -10.45 -5.72
CA ASP A 105 -16.16 -10.24 -4.33
C ASP A 105 -14.84 -9.45 -4.22
N ILE A 106 -14.26 -9.04 -5.35
CA ILE A 106 -13.01 -8.30 -5.43
C ILE A 106 -13.29 -6.86 -5.92
N CYS A 107 -12.96 -5.89 -5.09
CA CYS A 107 -12.91 -4.48 -5.43
C CYS A 107 -11.49 -4.12 -5.88
N VAL A 108 -11.33 -3.57 -7.09
CA VAL A 108 -10.02 -3.17 -7.62
C VAL A 108 -10.01 -1.67 -7.89
N LEU A 109 -9.02 -0.97 -7.32
CA LEU A 109 -8.76 0.44 -7.56
C LEU A 109 -7.41 0.61 -8.23
N ALA A 110 -7.38 1.22 -9.42
CA ALA A 110 -6.16 1.46 -10.18
C ALA A 110 -6.22 2.76 -10.99
N ASP A 111 -5.10 3.46 -11.09
CA ASP A 111 -4.95 4.72 -11.85
C ASP A 111 -4.76 4.47 -13.36
N ILE A 112 -5.61 3.59 -13.91
CA ILE A 112 -5.69 3.32 -15.35
C ILE A 112 -6.86 4.12 -15.90
N ALA A 113 -6.57 4.94 -16.90
CA ALA A 113 -7.62 5.60 -17.68
C ALA A 113 -8.50 4.54 -18.35
N ILE A 114 -9.75 4.44 -17.91
CA ILE A 114 -10.80 3.75 -18.64
C ILE A 114 -11.36 4.79 -19.60
N PRO A 115 -11.29 4.58 -20.92
CA PRO A 115 -11.91 5.48 -21.88
C PRO A 115 -13.36 5.67 -21.47
N SER A 116 -13.76 6.90 -21.14
CA SER A 116 -15.18 7.22 -21.01
C SER A 116 -15.81 6.87 -22.35
N CYS A 117 -16.93 6.15 -22.34
CA CYS A 117 -17.73 5.92 -23.55
C CYS A 117 -18.37 7.26 -23.95
N THR A 118 -17.56 8.21 -24.38
CA THR A 118 -17.95 9.54 -24.83
C THR A 118 -17.66 9.60 -26.31
N ALA A 119 -18.64 9.17 -27.10
CA ALA A 119 -18.77 9.66 -28.46
C ALA A 119 -20.24 9.72 -28.88
N ASP A 120 -21.01 8.61 -28.85
CA ASP A 120 -22.26 8.61 -29.64
C ASP A 120 -23.49 7.95 -28.97
N CYS A 121 -23.49 7.68 -27.66
CA CYS A 121 -24.64 7.12 -26.97
C CYS A 121 -25.28 8.14 -26.02
N GLU A 122 -26.25 8.91 -26.53
CA GLU A 122 -27.24 9.70 -25.76
C GLU A 122 -28.20 8.79 -24.97
N SER A 123 -27.67 7.81 -24.23
CA SER A 123 -28.47 6.91 -23.42
C SER A 123 -28.63 7.51 -22.03
N ASP A 124 -29.87 7.89 -21.74
CA ASP A 124 -30.43 8.54 -20.54
C ASP A 124 -30.29 7.75 -19.21
N SER A 125 -29.29 6.88 -19.09
CA SER A 125 -29.11 6.02 -17.92
C SER A 125 -28.19 6.67 -16.88
N SER A 126 -28.82 7.08 -15.78
CA SER A 126 -28.28 7.56 -14.49
C SER A 126 -27.29 6.62 -13.77
N GLU A 127 -26.61 5.72 -14.48
CA GLU A 127 -25.54 4.90 -13.92
C GLU A 127 -24.26 5.74 -13.88
N GLY A 128 -24.09 6.45 -12.77
CA GLY A 128 -22.98 7.38 -12.55
C GLY A 128 -21.62 6.78 -12.90
N ASP A 129 -20.79 7.60 -13.54
CA ASP A 129 -19.48 7.28 -14.10
C ASP A 129 -18.68 6.23 -13.29
N ASP A 130 -18.78 4.97 -13.71
CA ASP A 130 -18.10 3.84 -13.08
C ASP A 130 -16.57 3.98 -13.15
N SER A 131 -16.06 4.77 -14.11
CA SER A 131 -14.63 5.04 -14.27
C SER A 131 -14.07 5.74 -13.02
N GLU A 132 -14.74 6.80 -12.58
CA GLU A 132 -14.35 7.58 -11.40
C GLU A 132 -14.38 6.76 -10.11
N SER A 133 -15.26 5.76 -10.01
CA SER A 133 -15.36 4.87 -8.85
C SER A 133 -14.21 3.86 -8.72
N ARG A 134 -13.44 3.68 -9.81
CA ARG A 134 -12.32 2.73 -9.88
C ARG A 134 -10.96 3.40 -9.69
N LEU A 135 -10.91 4.73 -9.64
CA LEU A 135 -9.69 5.44 -9.36
C LEU A 135 -9.30 5.31 -7.88
N PRO A 136 -8.01 5.11 -7.55
CA PRO A 136 -7.51 4.99 -6.18
C PRO A 136 -7.38 6.37 -5.51
N LYS A 137 -8.42 7.18 -5.62
CA LYS A 137 -8.60 8.43 -4.89
C LYS A 137 -8.83 8.15 -3.42
N ARG A 138 -8.47 9.09 -2.56
CA ARG A 138 -8.62 8.98 -1.11
C ARG A 138 -10.04 8.58 -0.70
N VAL A 139 -11.05 9.20 -1.32
CA VAL A 139 -12.46 8.91 -1.04
C VAL A 139 -12.85 7.47 -1.41
N ASN A 140 -12.34 6.95 -2.53
CA ASN A 140 -12.65 5.61 -3.01
C ASN A 140 -11.95 4.54 -2.18
N ILE A 141 -10.70 4.76 -1.80
CA ILE A 141 -9.98 3.86 -0.87
C ILE A 141 -10.73 3.77 0.46
N LEU A 142 -11.17 4.92 1.02
CA LEU A 142 -11.95 4.93 2.26
C LEU A 142 -13.30 4.22 2.13
N ARG A 143 -14.00 4.36 1.00
CA ARG A 143 -15.23 3.61 0.71
C ARG A 143 -14.97 2.12 0.61
N GLY A 144 -13.90 1.73 -0.08
CA GLY A 144 -13.44 0.35 -0.20
C GLY A 144 -13.13 -0.26 1.18
N LEU A 145 -12.38 0.44 2.03
CA LEU A 145 -12.06 -0.02 3.39
C LEU A 145 -13.33 -0.20 4.23
N LYS A 146 -14.29 0.73 4.15
CA LYS A 146 -15.58 0.62 4.85
C LYS A 146 -16.37 -0.60 4.36
N TRP A 147 -16.44 -0.82 3.05
CA TRP A 147 -17.10 -2.00 2.49
C TRP A 147 -16.40 -3.30 2.92
N LEU A 148 -15.07 -3.32 2.88
CA LEU A 148 -14.27 -4.48 3.26
C LEU A 148 -14.53 -4.85 4.72
N ALA A 149 -14.53 -3.89 5.63
CA ALA A 149 -14.79 -4.15 7.05
C ALA A 149 -16.25 -4.54 7.34
N SER A 150 -17.21 -4.16 6.49
CA SER A 150 -18.63 -4.43 6.75
C SER A 150 -19.01 -5.92 6.68
N GLY A 151 -19.98 -6.32 7.50
CA GLY A 151 -20.64 -7.62 7.45
C GLY A 151 -19.71 -8.80 7.74
N GLY A 152 -18.85 -8.66 8.75
CA GLY A 152 -17.93 -9.67 9.22
C GLY A 152 -18.61 -10.74 10.06
N GLY A 153 -17.80 -11.50 10.79
CA GLY A 153 -18.20 -12.55 11.71
C GLY A 153 -17.40 -13.84 11.51
N PRO A 154 -17.67 -14.88 12.32
CA PRO A 154 -17.04 -16.18 12.18
C PRO A 154 -17.18 -16.76 10.76
N GLY A 155 -16.08 -17.26 10.21
CA GLY A 155 -16.03 -17.83 8.86
C GLY A 155 -16.02 -16.80 7.73
N LYS A 156 -15.93 -15.50 8.04
CA LYS A 156 -15.74 -14.43 7.06
C LYS A 156 -14.26 -14.12 6.89
N TYR A 157 -13.84 -13.93 5.64
CA TYR A 157 -12.48 -13.62 5.23
C TYR A 157 -12.45 -12.27 4.52
N ARG A 158 -11.46 -11.46 4.86
CA ARG A 158 -11.25 -10.12 4.35
C ARG A 158 -9.79 -9.97 3.93
N PHE A 159 -9.57 -9.46 2.73
CA PHE A 159 -8.23 -9.29 2.19
C PHE A 159 -8.02 -7.85 1.73
N LEU A 160 -6.90 -7.26 2.11
CA LEU A 160 -6.45 -5.96 1.66
C LEU A 160 -5.09 -6.10 0.99
N PHE A 161 -4.97 -5.63 -0.25
CA PHE A 161 -3.70 -5.44 -0.91
C PHE A 161 -3.52 -3.97 -1.28
N PHE A 162 -2.35 -3.44 -1.00
CA PHE A 162 -1.93 -2.12 -1.45
C PHE A 162 -0.54 -2.20 -2.07
N SER A 163 -0.38 -1.74 -3.30
CA SER A 163 0.93 -1.50 -3.93
C SER A 163 0.99 -0.08 -4.46
N GLY A 164 1.98 0.69 -3.97
CA GLY A 164 2.08 2.12 -4.22
C GLY A 164 3.15 2.80 -3.35
N HIS A 165 3.12 4.13 -3.27
CA HIS A 165 4.02 4.89 -2.41
C HIS A 165 3.50 4.93 -0.97
N GLY A 166 4.44 4.72 -0.05
CA GLY A 166 4.30 5.01 1.37
C GLY A 166 5.05 6.28 1.75
N HIS A 167 4.71 6.83 2.91
CA HIS A 167 5.48 7.90 3.53
C HIS A 167 5.58 7.70 5.03
N PHE A 168 6.63 8.27 5.60
CA PHE A 168 6.91 8.29 7.01
C PHE A 168 7.07 9.74 7.44
N GLN A 169 6.32 10.15 8.47
CA GLN A 169 6.48 11.43 9.13
C GLN A 169 7.05 11.19 10.54
N PRO A 170 8.29 11.65 10.83
CA PRO A 170 8.81 11.66 12.18
C PRO A 170 7.90 12.53 13.05
N SER A 171 7.43 12.00 14.18
CA SER A 171 6.76 12.82 15.18
C SER A 171 7.82 13.55 16.01
N GLN A 172 7.66 14.86 16.20
CA GLN A 172 8.53 15.63 17.10
C GLN A 172 8.19 15.39 18.57
N LEU A 173 6.95 14.96 18.87
CA LEU A 173 6.41 14.93 20.24
C LEU A 173 6.28 13.51 20.80
N SER A 174 6.34 12.49 19.96
CA SER A 174 6.18 11.09 20.36
C SER A 174 7.29 10.24 19.76
N SER A 175 7.75 9.24 20.52
CA SER A 175 8.63 8.19 20.00
C SER A 175 7.97 7.34 18.91
N THR A 176 6.64 7.47 18.73
CA THR A 176 5.89 6.83 17.67
C THR A 176 5.94 7.69 16.41
N SER A 177 6.53 7.14 15.37
CA SER A 177 6.46 7.69 14.03
C SER A 177 5.08 7.44 13.41
N ASN A 178 4.64 8.35 12.53
CA ASN A 178 3.40 8.19 11.78
C ASN A 178 3.74 7.73 10.37
N GLN A 179 2.99 6.78 9.84
CA GLN A 179 3.19 6.26 8.50
C GLN A 179 1.89 6.38 7.70
N CYS A 180 1.98 6.49 6.39
CA CYS A 180 0.79 6.59 5.55
C CYS A 180 1.01 5.96 4.18
N ILE A 181 -0.10 5.62 3.53
CA ILE A 181 -0.16 5.34 2.09
C ILE A 181 -0.60 6.60 1.34
N MET A 182 -0.14 6.76 0.11
CA MET A 182 -0.49 7.88 -0.76
C MET A 182 -1.54 7.47 -1.81
N PRO A 183 -2.76 8.03 -1.76
CA PRO A 183 -3.73 7.93 -2.85
C PRO A 183 -3.23 8.59 -4.15
N GLU A 184 -3.90 8.36 -5.28
CA GLU A 184 -3.56 9.04 -6.55
C GLU A 184 -3.78 10.56 -6.50
N ASP A 185 -4.76 11.01 -5.72
CA ASP A 185 -5.10 12.43 -5.51
C ASP A 185 -4.35 13.05 -4.33
N VAL A 186 -3.22 12.46 -3.92
CA VAL A 186 -2.31 13.04 -2.94
C VAL A 186 -1.85 14.43 -3.40
N LYS A 187 -1.81 15.37 -2.46
CA LYS A 187 -1.33 16.74 -2.68
C LYS A 187 0.00 16.91 -1.98
N PHE A 188 0.82 17.83 -2.47
CA PHE A 188 2.13 18.11 -1.92
C PHE A 188 2.25 19.59 -1.56
N GLN A 189 2.90 19.85 -0.43
CA GLN A 189 3.23 21.18 0.05
C GLN A 189 4.74 21.34 0.15
N ARG A 190 5.21 22.59 0.09
CA ARG A 190 6.63 22.88 0.34
C ARG A 190 6.96 22.56 1.79
N LEU A 191 8.03 21.80 1.99
CA LEU A 191 8.62 21.60 3.31
C LEU A 191 9.18 22.94 3.77
N GLN A 192 8.56 23.51 4.81
CA GLN A 192 9.15 24.63 5.51
C GLN A 192 10.39 24.12 6.23
N SER A 193 11.54 24.74 5.96
CA SER A 193 12.79 24.44 6.65
C SER A 193 12.58 24.63 8.14
N CYS A 194 12.60 23.54 8.88
CA CYS A 194 12.71 23.57 10.33
C CYS A 194 14.20 23.54 10.66
N ASN A 195 14.66 24.55 11.39
CA ASN A 195 15.98 24.49 12.01
C ASN A 195 15.93 23.29 12.98
N ASP A 196 16.88 22.36 12.83
CA ASP A 196 17.10 21.19 13.71
C ASP A 196 16.13 19.99 13.59
N CYS A 197 15.44 19.78 12.46
CA CYS A 197 14.68 18.54 12.23
C CYS A 197 15.45 17.50 11.39
N VAL A 198 15.34 16.22 11.75
CA VAL A 198 15.73 15.03 10.96
C VAL A 198 14.86 14.83 9.69
N CYS A 199 14.20 15.88 9.23
CA CYS A 199 13.21 15.84 8.16
C CYS A 199 13.84 15.55 6.78
N SER A 200 15.17 15.70 6.61
CA SER A 200 15.84 15.70 5.30
C SER A 200 15.89 14.36 4.56
N GLU A 201 15.76 13.23 5.26
CA GLU A 201 15.86 11.90 4.63
C GLU A 201 14.56 11.44 3.97
N ASN A 202 13.43 12.07 4.31
CA ASN A 202 12.10 11.67 3.84
C ASN A 202 11.48 12.75 2.95
N VAL A 203 12.28 13.45 2.16
CA VAL A 203 11.78 14.58 1.38
C VAL A 203 11.79 14.25 -0.09
N TRP A 204 10.65 14.46 -0.74
CA TRP A 204 10.56 14.33 -2.18
C TRP A 204 11.09 15.61 -2.81
N ARG A 205 12.05 15.48 -3.70
CA ARG A 205 12.41 16.59 -4.58
C ARG A 205 11.53 16.51 -5.82
N ALA A 206 11.00 17.66 -6.25
CA ALA A 206 10.27 17.72 -7.52
C ALA A 206 11.16 17.30 -8.71
N SER A 207 12.47 17.56 -8.60
CA SER A 207 13.49 17.06 -9.52
C SER A 207 14.84 16.86 -8.81
N ASP A 208 15.78 16.18 -9.46
CA ASP A 208 17.15 16.02 -8.97
C ASP A 208 17.98 17.33 -9.05
N GLN A 209 17.40 18.42 -9.58
CA GLN A 209 18.10 19.68 -9.73
C GLN A 209 18.36 20.36 -8.36
N PRO A 210 19.58 20.85 -8.12
CA PRO A 210 19.87 21.67 -6.95
C PRO A 210 19.00 22.94 -6.92
N GLY A 211 18.38 23.23 -5.77
CA GLY A 211 17.61 24.46 -5.54
C GLY A 211 16.09 24.35 -5.73
N GLU A 212 15.59 23.22 -6.24
CA GLU A 212 14.14 22.95 -6.25
C GLU A 212 13.59 22.76 -4.83
N PRO A 213 12.33 23.16 -4.57
CA PRO A 213 11.76 23.06 -3.25
C PRO A 213 11.57 21.59 -2.88
N MET A 214 11.94 21.31 -1.65
CA MET A 214 11.59 20.11 -0.94
C MET A 214 10.08 20.02 -0.75
N LEU A 215 9.47 18.90 -1.15
CA LEU A 215 8.03 18.65 -1.07
C LEU A 215 7.71 17.51 -0.11
N VAL A 216 6.64 17.68 0.66
CA VAL A 216 6.06 16.65 1.52
C VAL A 216 4.56 16.52 1.24
N PRO A 217 3.96 15.33 1.42
CA PRO A 217 2.52 15.18 1.27
C PRO A 217 1.75 16.09 2.22
N GLU A 218 0.64 16.67 1.75
CA GLU A 218 -0.28 17.39 2.63
C GLU A 218 -0.95 16.39 3.59
N PRO A 219 -0.95 16.63 4.91
CA PRO A 219 -1.42 15.66 5.91
C PRO A 219 -2.86 15.15 5.70
N LEU A 220 -3.73 15.95 5.08
CA LEU A 220 -5.13 15.59 4.81
C LEU A 220 -5.33 14.81 3.50
N SER A 221 -4.33 14.81 2.63
CA SER A 221 -4.38 14.15 1.31
C SER A 221 -3.91 12.70 1.35
N VAL A 222 -3.21 12.30 2.41
CA VAL A 222 -2.74 10.92 2.63
C VAL A 222 -3.71 10.12 3.51
N LEU A 223 -3.45 8.82 3.62
CA LEU A 223 -4.14 7.92 4.55
C LEU A 223 -3.17 7.39 5.61
N TRP A 224 -3.21 8.01 6.78
CA TRP A 224 -2.41 7.60 7.93
C TRP A 224 -2.79 6.21 8.42
N ASP A 225 -1.77 5.44 8.81
CA ASP A 225 -1.86 4.09 9.37
C ASP A 225 -2.83 4.01 10.56
N HIS A 226 -2.73 4.90 11.54
CA HIS A 226 -3.63 4.94 12.70
C HIS A 226 -5.09 5.14 12.28
N ASN A 227 -5.35 5.91 11.23
CA ASN A 227 -6.71 6.11 10.70
C ASN A 227 -7.22 4.87 9.95
N ILE A 228 -6.35 4.16 9.23
CA ILE A 228 -6.69 2.89 8.58
C ILE A 228 -6.99 1.84 9.68
N ASN A 229 -6.10 1.72 10.66
CA ASN A 229 -6.24 0.79 11.78
C ASN A 229 -7.51 1.05 12.57
N GLN A 230 -7.76 2.30 12.97
CA GLN A 230 -8.97 2.66 13.70
C GLN A 230 -10.22 2.26 12.91
N ARG A 231 -10.27 2.52 11.60
CA ARG A 231 -11.43 2.15 10.77
C ARG A 231 -11.63 0.65 10.67
N LEU A 232 -10.55 -0.11 10.44
CA LEU A 232 -10.63 -1.56 10.34
C LEU A 232 -10.98 -2.20 11.68
N CYS A 233 -10.27 -1.84 12.76
CA CYS A 233 -10.48 -2.40 14.09
C CYS A 233 -11.86 -2.07 14.68
N THR A 234 -12.42 -0.89 14.40
CA THR A 234 -13.75 -0.53 14.92
C THR A 234 -14.90 -1.11 14.11
N SER A 235 -14.65 -1.55 12.89
CA SER A 235 -15.70 -1.98 11.96
C SER A 235 -15.71 -3.48 11.66
N LEU A 236 -14.62 -4.19 11.93
CA LEU A 236 -14.55 -5.64 11.77
C LEU A 236 -15.29 -6.32 12.93
N ASP A 237 -16.26 -7.16 12.59
CA ASP A 237 -16.98 -7.98 13.56
C ASP A 237 -16.07 -9.10 14.10
N SER A 238 -16.35 -9.53 15.33
CA SER A 238 -15.60 -10.59 16.01
C SER A 238 -15.55 -11.91 15.24
N GLY A 239 -14.39 -12.56 15.26
CA GLY A 239 -14.13 -13.81 14.52
C GLY A 239 -13.90 -13.64 13.01
N THR A 240 -13.83 -12.40 12.49
CA THR A 240 -13.47 -12.16 11.09
C THR A 240 -11.98 -12.41 10.87
N LYS A 241 -11.62 -13.16 9.83
CA LYS A 241 -10.21 -13.30 9.41
C LYS A 241 -9.85 -12.20 8.43
N PHE A 242 -8.93 -11.34 8.80
CA PHE A 242 -8.41 -10.25 7.98
C PHE A 242 -6.98 -10.55 7.54
N THR A 243 -6.58 -10.15 6.33
CA THR A 243 -5.20 -10.28 5.86
C THR A 243 -4.89 -9.03 5.09
N ALA A 244 -3.77 -8.39 5.41
CA ALA A 244 -3.34 -7.18 4.74
C ALA A 244 -1.91 -7.35 4.24
N VAL A 245 -1.70 -7.01 2.97
CA VAL A 245 -0.40 -7.02 2.32
C VAL A 245 -0.14 -5.62 1.78
N PHE A 246 0.94 -4.99 2.25
CA PHE A 246 1.38 -3.68 1.83
C PHE A 246 2.72 -3.83 1.11
N ASP A 247 2.70 -3.65 -0.20
CA ASP A 247 3.88 -3.54 -1.04
C ASP A 247 4.22 -2.05 -1.21
N VAL A 248 4.88 -1.51 -0.20
CA VAL A 248 5.30 -0.11 -0.13
C VAL A 248 6.78 -0.02 0.18
N ARG A 249 7.49 0.89 -0.47
CA ARG A 249 8.79 1.32 0.07
C ARG A 249 8.52 2.09 1.35
N PHE A 250 9.26 1.78 2.42
CA PHE A 250 9.01 2.18 3.81
C PHE A 250 7.78 1.47 4.38
N SER A 251 8.00 0.21 4.81
CA SER A 251 6.96 -0.65 5.35
C SER A 251 6.20 0.04 6.47
N ILE A 252 4.87 0.08 6.32
CA ILE A 252 3.99 0.55 7.37
C ILE A 252 4.00 -0.50 8.48
N PHE A 253 4.61 -0.19 9.62
CA PHE A 253 4.33 -0.87 10.88
C PHE A 253 2.91 -0.52 11.28
N VAL A 254 1.96 -1.35 10.82
CA VAL A 254 0.64 -1.39 11.42
C VAL A 254 0.83 -1.85 12.86
N ASN A 255 1.00 -0.87 13.76
CA ASN A 255 1.20 -1.06 15.18
C ASN A 255 -0.16 -1.38 15.81
N ALA A 256 -0.71 -2.54 15.45
CA ALA A 256 -1.80 -3.12 16.19
C ALA A 256 -1.19 -3.63 17.50
N LYS A 257 -1.51 -2.96 18.61
CA LYS A 257 -1.22 -3.43 19.97
C LYS A 257 -2.13 -4.63 20.29
N LEU A 258 -1.90 -5.69 19.53
CA LEU A 258 -2.46 -7.03 19.63
C LEU A 258 -1.22 -7.92 19.57
N GLU A 259 -0.97 -8.75 20.58
CA GLU A 259 0.23 -9.59 20.66
C GLU A 259 0.33 -10.55 19.45
N TRP A 260 0.98 -10.14 18.36
CA TRP A 260 1.17 -10.99 17.17
C TRP A 260 2.50 -10.66 16.48
N GLU A 261 3.23 -11.71 16.07
CA GLU A 261 4.51 -11.64 15.38
C GLU A 261 4.38 -10.99 14.00
N ILE A 262 5.08 -9.87 13.81
CA ILE A 262 5.24 -9.21 12.52
C ILE A 262 6.50 -9.76 11.85
N SER A 263 6.33 -10.65 10.86
CA SER A 263 7.37 -10.92 9.87
C SER A 263 7.07 -10.11 8.61
N VAL A 264 8.09 -9.48 8.04
CA VAL A 264 8.02 -8.73 6.79
C VAL A 264 7.87 -9.71 5.62
N SER A 265 6.66 -10.27 5.48
CA SER A 265 6.05 -10.87 4.29
C SER A 265 4.76 -11.56 4.74
N ALA A 266 3.61 -10.93 4.47
CA ALA A 266 2.25 -11.37 4.82
C ALA A 266 1.95 -11.46 6.33
N ALA A 267 1.13 -10.54 6.84
CA ALA A 267 0.51 -10.65 8.15
C ALA A 267 -0.93 -11.18 8.00
N ILE A 268 -1.22 -12.33 8.61
CA ILE A 268 -2.59 -12.79 8.86
C ILE A 268 -3.06 -12.09 10.14
N VAL A 269 -4.13 -11.32 10.04
CA VAL A 269 -4.78 -10.60 11.14
C VAL A 269 -6.07 -11.33 11.50
N GLU A 270 -6.11 -12.13 12.55
CA GLU A 270 -7.40 -12.63 13.07
C GLU A 270 -8.05 -11.54 13.93
N ALA A 271 -9.28 -11.11 13.58
CA ALA A 271 -10.02 -10.10 14.32
C ALA A 271 -10.72 -10.73 15.53
N CYS A 272 -10.58 -10.10 16.71
CA CYS A 272 -11.15 -10.50 18.00
C CYS A 272 -12.66 -10.67 17.94
#